data_AF-A0A6N6NZF0-F1
#
_entry.id   AF-A0A6N6NZF0-F1
#
_cell.length_a   1.000
_cell.length_b   1.000
_cell.length_c   1.000
_cell.angle_alpha   90.00
_cell.angle_beta   90.00
_cell.angle_gamma   90.00
#
_symmetry.space_group_name_H-M   'P 1'
#
loop_
_entity.id
_entity.type
_entity.pdbx_description
1 polymer ?
#
loop_
_entity_poly.entity_id
_entity_poly.type
_entity_poly.pdbx_seq_one_letter_code
_entity_poly.pdbx_strand_id
1 'polypeptide(L)'
;MSDCPIDWNPASPASVEERFAQMDEMRGRCPVAYASRHGGQWDLLRYQDIAAVAQDPGRFSNAGDARYGKPLPPLEMDPPIHTYYRRLLAVFFSPKKLLGLEQVVRGVAAGMVTDLVSAGGGDLARDYAYPLP
;
A
#
# COMPACT_ATOMS: atom_id res chain seq x y z
N MET A 1 -14.10 18.01 -20.54
CA MET A 1 -14.52 16.97 -19.57
C MET A 1 -15.33 15.94 -20.35
N SER A 2 -14.79 14.75 -20.63
CA SER A 2 -15.50 13.48 -20.88
C SER A 2 -14.82 12.61 -21.95
N ASP A 3 -13.77 11.89 -21.56
CA ASP A 3 -13.50 10.55 -22.14
C ASP A 3 -13.16 9.57 -21.00
N CYS A 4 -13.91 9.70 -19.90
CA CYS A 4 -13.82 8.78 -18.80
C CYS A 4 -14.61 7.51 -19.17
N PRO A 5 -14.01 6.32 -19.04
CA PRO A 5 -14.75 5.07 -19.22
C PRO A 5 -15.92 5.01 -18.25
N ILE A 6 -17.03 4.43 -18.70
CA ILE A 6 -18.26 4.28 -17.89
C ILE A 6 -18.03 3.37 -16.68
N ASP A 7 -17.09 2.43 -16.79
CA ASP A 7 -16.74 1.49 -15.71
C ASP A 7 -15.24 1.17 -15.74
N TRP A 8 -14.43 2.02 -15.09
CA TRP A 8 -13.01 1.75 -14.90
C TRP A 8 -12.83 0.53 -13.99
N ASN A 9 -11.89 -0.35 -14.33
CA ASN A 9 -11.63 -1.56 -13.56
C ASN A 9 -10.12 -1.78 -13.37
N PRO A 10 -9.55 -1.34 -12.23
CA PRO A 10 -8.14 -1.55 -11.91
C PRO A 10 -7.85 -3.02 -11.50
N ALA A 11 -8.88 -3.84 -11.32
CA ALA A 11 -8.78 -5.24 -10.90
C ALA A 11 -8.95 -6.24 -12.06
N SER A 12 -9.02 -5.78 -13.31
CA SER A 12 -8.97 -6.69 -14.47
C SER A 12 -7.66 -7.51 -14.48
N PRO A 13 -7.66 -8.72 -15.04
CA PRO A 13 -6.41 -9.41 -15.32
C PRO A 13 -5.53 -8.55 -16.24
N ALA A 14 -4.29 -8.30 -15.84
CA ALA A 14 -3.27 -7.59 -16.60
C ALA A 14 -1.89 -7.96 -16.01
N SER A 15 -0.84 -7.93 -16.84
CA SER A 15 0.53 -7.90 -16.32
C SER A 15 0.78 -6.62 -15.52
N VAL A 16 1.87 -6.57 -14.77
CA VAL A 16 2.27 -5.37 -14.02
C VAL A 16 2.54 -4.21 -14.98
N GLU A 17 3.22 -4.47 -16.08
CA GLU A 17 3.56 -3.50 -17.13
C GLU A 17 2.30 -2.97 -17.81
N GLU A 18 1.38 -3.86 -18.20
CA GLU A 18 0.09 -3.49 -18.77
C GLU A 18 -0.73 -2.64 -17.81
N ARG A 19 -0.75 -2.99 -16.53
CA ARG A 19 -1.46 -2.22 -15.49
C ARG A 19 -0.87 -0.82 -15.35
N PHE A 20 0.45 -0.67 -15.32
CA PHE A 20 1.09 0.64 -15.27
C PHE A 20 0.77 1.48 -16.51
N ALA A 21 0.84 0.89 -17.71
CA ALA A 21 0.49 1.59 -18.95
C ALA A 21 -0.97 2.06 -18.97
N GLN A 22 -1.91 1.24 -18.50
CA GLN A 22 -3.32 1.61 -18.38
C GLN A 22 -3.53 2.77 -17.39
N MET A 23 -2.84 2.74 -16.24
CA MET A 23 -2.91 3.84 -15.27
C MET A 23 -2.29 5.13 -15.83
N ASP A 24 -1.23 5.04 -16.64
CA ASP A 24 -0.63 6.19 -17.32
C ASP A 24 -1.57 6.82 -18.35
N GLU A 25 -2.21 6.00 -19.18
CA GLU A 25 -3.23 6.47 -20.12
C GLU A 25 -4.36 7.19 -19.38
N MET A 26 -4.87 6.57 -18.32
CA MET A 26 -5.96 7.13 -17.52
C MET A 26 -5.55 8.41 -16.79
N ARG A 27 -4.31 8.55 -16.30
CA ARG A 27 -3.79 9.82 -15.74
C ARG A 27 -3.91 10.99 -16.72
N GLY A 28 -3.68 10.74 -18.01
CA GLY A 28 -3.79 11.73 -19.08
C GLY A 28 -5.23 12.08 -19.43
N ARG A 29 -6.11 11.07 -19.46
CA ARG A 29 -7.46 11.22 -20.02
C ARG A 29 -8.60 11.34 -18.99
N CYS A 30 -8.53 10.58 -17.91
CA CYS A 30 -9.54 10.49 -16.86
C CYS A 30 -8.87 10.27 -15.49
N PRO A 31 -8.25 11.30 -14.90
CA PRO A 31 -7.44 11.15 -13.68
C PRO A 31 -8.23 10.87 -12.41
N VAL A 32 -9.54 11.08 -12.46
CA VAL A 32 -10.52 10.73 -11.42
C VAL A 32 -11.56 9.86 -12.09
N ALA A 33 -11.43 8.54 -11.91
CA ALA A 33 -12.22 7.55 -12.62
C ALA A 33 -13.22 6.89 -11.67
N TYR A 34 -14.42 6.61 -12.16
CA TYR A 34 -15.42 5.87 -11.41
C TYR A 34 -15.35 4.38 -11.75
N ALA A 35 -15.33 3.54 -10.72
CA ALA A 35 -15.43 2.09 -10.83
C ALA A 35 -16.73 1.66 -10.14
N SER A 36 -17.64 1.00 -10.87
CA SER A 36 -18.97 0.62 -10.36
C SER A 36 -18.96 -0.57 -9.38
N ARG A 37 -17.80 -1.21 -9.22
CA ARG A 37 -17.58 -2.37 -8.34
C ARG A 37 -17.78 -1.99 -6.87
N HIS A 38 -18.13 -2.98 -6.05
CA HIS A 38 -18.29 -2.84 -4.60
C HIS A 38 -19.26 -1.72 -4.15
N GLY A 39 -20.27 -1.40 -4.96
CA GLY A 39 -21.22 -0.33 -4.65
C GLY A 39 -20.79 1.06 -5.15
N GLY A 40 -19.69 1.13 -5.90
CA GLY A 40 -19.18 2.35 -6.51
C GLY A 40 -18.02 2.94 -5.72
N GLN A 41 -16.90 3.17 -6.40
CA GLN A 41 -15.73 3.85 -5.84
C GLN A 41 -15.12 4.82 -6.85
N TRP A 42 -14.38 5.79 -6.33
CA TRP A 42 -13.61 6.74 -7.12
C TRP A 42 -12.12 6.44 -6.99
N ASP A 43 -11.46 6.23 -8.12
CA ASP A 43 -10.03 6.00 -8.18
C ASP A 43 -9.31 7.29 -8.61
N LEU A 44 -8.34 7.69 -7.81
CA LEU A 44 -7.48 8.84 -8.08
C LEU A 44 -6.15 8.36 -8.64
N LEU A 45 -5.75 8.92 -9.78
CA LEU A 45 -4.59 8.42 -10.52
C LEU A 45 -3.41 9.40 -10.54
N ARG A 46 -3.64 10.66 -10.17
CA ARG A 46 -2.61 11.69 -10.06
C ARG A 46 -2.11 11.81 -8.63
N TYR A 47 -0.80 11.97 -8.51
CA TYR A 47 -0.13 12.16 -7.22
C TYR A 47 -0.77 13.27 -6.38
N GLN A 48 -1.01 14.45 -6.97
CA GLN A 48 -1.55 15.61 -6.25
C GLN A 48 -2.94 15.33 -5.63
N ASP A 49 -3.79 14.60 -6.35
CA ASP A 49 -5.15 14.29 -5.91
C ASP A 49 -5.10 13.25 -4.78
N ILE A 50 -4.27 12.21 -4.94
CA ILE A 50 -4.04 11.18 -3.90
C ILE A 50 -3.47 11.83 -2.64
N ALA A 51 -2.45 12.68 -2.76
CA ALA A 51 -1.82 13.34 -1.63
C ALA A 51 -2.79 14.27 -0.90
N ALA A 52 -3.60 15.04 -1.64
CA ALA A 52 -4.60 15.92 -1.05
C ALA A 52 -5.66 15.14 -0.25
N VAL A 53 -6.16 14.03 -0.80
CA VAL A 53 -7.12 13.15 -0.09
C VAL A 53 -6.49 12.50 1.13
N ALA A 54 -5.29 11.93 1.00
CA ALA A 54 -4.60 11.24 2.09
C ALA A 54 -4.25 12.18 3.26
N GLN A 55 -4.18 13.48 3.03
CA GLN A 55 -3.85 14.50 4.04
C GLN A 55 -5.09 15.21 4.62
N ASP A 56 -6.30 14.90 4.16
CA ASP A 56 -7.56 15.50 4.64
C ASP A 56 -8.48 14.43 5.26
N PRO A 57 -8.09 13.83 6.41
CA PRO A 57 -8.89 12.79 7.08
C PRO A 57 -10.21 13.32 7.65
N GLY A 58 -10.39 14.65 7.71
CA GLY A 58 -11.65 15.26 8.13
C GLY A 58 -12.73 15.17 7.05
N ARG A 59 -12.34 15.11 5.77
CA ARG A 59 -13.25 14.90 4.63
C ARG A 59 -13.23 13.48 4.11
N PHE A 60 -12.08 12.81 4.16
CA PHE A 60 -11.88 11.46 3.64
C PHE A 60 -11.53 10.50 4.78
N SER A 61 -12.58 9.89 5.33
CA SER A 61 -12.48 8.94 6.44
C SER A 61 -11.71 7.68 6.04
N ASN A 62 -10.93 7.13 6.98
CA ASN A 62 -10.33 5.80 6.87
C ASN A 62 -11.20 4.72 7.52
N ALA A 63 -12.32 5.09 8.16
CA ALA A 63 -13.26 4.16 8.76
C ALA A 63 -14.27 3.63 7.70
N GLY A 64 -14.86 2.47 7.98
CA GLY A 64 -16.01 1.96 7.21
C GLY A 64 -15.70 0.89 6.16
N ASP A 65 -14.42 0.67 5.81
CA ASP A 65 -13.97 -0.44 4.96
C ASP A 65 -13.08 -1.41 5.76
N ALA A 66 -13.65 -2.01 6.82
CA ALA A 66 -12.91 -2.96 7.64
C ALA A 66 -12.67 -4.26 6.88
N ARG A 67 -11.50 -4.37 6.23
CA ARG A 67 -11.18 -5.48 5.31
C ARG A 67 -11.21 -6.86 5.97
N TYR A 68 -11.12 -6.90 7.30
CA TYR A 68 -11.07 -8.12 8.11
C TYR A 68 -12.25 -8.25 9.09
N GLY A 69 -13.35 -7.53 8.85
CA GLY A 69 -14.56 -7.59 9.69
C GLY A 69 -14.45 -6.86 11.04
N LYS A 70 -13.27 -6.35 11.40
CA LYS A 70 -13.03 -5.43 12.52
C LYS A 70 -12.00 -4.37 12.11
N PRO A 71 -12.16 -3.11 12.55
CA PRO A 71 -11.19 -2.06 12.27
C PRO A 71 -9.79 -2.42 12.78
N LEU A 72 -8.77 -2.34 11.92
CA LEU A 72 -7.36 -2.48 12.26
C LEU A 72 -6.80 -1.15 12.78
N PRO A 73 -6.47 -1.02 14.08
CA PRO A 73 -5.88 0.20 14.61
C PRO A 73 -4.40 0.32 14.20
N PRO A 74 -3.91 1.51 13.80
CA PRO A 74 -4.65 2.73 13.58
C PRO A 74 -5.19 2.86 12.14
N LEU A 75 -4.85 1.92 11.25
CA LEU A 75 -5.07 2.00 9.80
C LEU A 75 -6.51 2.34 9.38
N GLU A 76 -7.52 1.73 10.02
CA GLU A 76 -8.93 1.85 9.63
C GLU A 76 -9.72 2.75 10.62
N MET A 77 -9.09 3.85 11.05
CA MET A 77 -9.65 4.76 12.07
C MET A 77 -9.44 6.22 11.72
N ASP A 78 -10.35 7.07 12.23
CA ASP A 78 -10.23 8.53 12.14
C ASP A 78 -9.77 9.16 13.47
N PRO A 79 -9.22 10.39 13.44
CA PRO A 79 -9.05 11.19 14.65
C PRO A 79 -10.37 11.37 15.43
N PRO A 80 -10.32 11.42 16.78
CA PRO A 80 -9.13 11.40 17.63
C PRO A 80 -8.61 9.99 17.95
N ILE A 81 -9.36 8.93 17.64
CA ILE A 81 -9.02 7.54 18.01
C ILE A 81 -7.75 7.09 17.28
N HIS A 82 -7.65 7.36 15.96
CA HIS A 82 -6.43 7.16 15.18
C HIS A 82 -5.21 7.81 15.86
N THR A 83 -5.34 9.08 16.25
CA THR A 83 -4.25 9.87 16.85
C THR A 83 -3.73 9.23 18.12
N TYR A 84 -4.63 8.70 18.96
CA TYR A 84 -4.27 7.99 20.18
C TYR A 84 -3.46 6.72 19.90
N TYR A 85 -3.96 5.81 19.07
CA TYR A 85 -3.26 4.56 18.73
C TYR A 85 -1.94 4.83 18.02
N ARG A 86 -1.92 5.77 17.07
CA ARG A 86 -0.71 6.16 16.34
C ARG A 86 0.39 6.63 17.30
N ARG A 87 0.03 7.41 18.32
CA ARG A 87 0.98 7.89 19.35
C ARG A 87 1.53 6.76 20.21
N LEU A 88 0.70 5.79 20.61
CA LEU A 88 1.15 4.62 21.36
C LEU A 88 2.16 3.77 20.56
N LEU A 89 1.85 3.51 19.28
CA LEU A 89 2.70 2.69 18.43
C LEU A 89 3.99 3.39 17.99
N ALA A 90 3.96 4.71 17.81
CA ALA A 90 5.11 5.49 17.30
C ALA A 90 6.41 5.26 18.09
N VAL A 91 6.32 4.97 19.39
CA VAL A 91 7.47 4.76 20.27
C VAL A 91 8.33 3.57 19.81
N PHE A 92 7.70 2.51 19.30
CA PHE A 92 8.39 1.31 18.81
C PHE A 92 9.12 1.56 17.48
N PHE A 93 8.64 2.52 16.68
CA PHE A 93 9.20 2.90 15.38
C PHE A 93 10.10 4.14 15.44
N SER A 94 10.61 4.50 16.64
CA SER A 94 11.56 5.60 16.76
C SER A 94 12.89 5.26 16.07
N PRO A 95 13.63 6.26 15.53
CA PRO A 95 14.91 6.01 14.85
C PRO A 95 15.89 5.18 15.69
N LYS A 96 16.00 5.47 17.00
CA LYS A 96 16.86 4.73 17.91
C LYS A 96 16.48 3.25 18.03
N LYS A 97 15.18 2.93 18.08
CA LYS A 97 14.70 1.55 18.16
C LYS A 97 14.98 0.80 16.85
N LEU A 98 14.69 1.43 15.71
CA LEU A 98 14.95 0.85 14.39
C LEU A 98 16.44 0.63 14.11
N LEU A 99 17.29 1.61 14.42
CA LEU A 99 18.75 1.46 14.29
C LEU A 99 19.30 0.35 15.19
N GLY A 100 18.69 0.13 16.36
CA GLY A 100 19.03 -0.99 17.24
C GLY A 100 18.75 -2.36 16.63
N LEU A 101 17.89 -2.46 15.61
CA LEU A 101 17.59 -3.70 14.90
C LEU A 101 18.50 -3.93 13.69
N GLU A 102 19.34 -2.96 13.30
CA GLU A 102 20.12 -3.03 12.06
C GLU A 102 20.93 -4.32 11.95
N GLN A 103 21.71 -4.65 12.98
CA GLN A 103 22.58 -5.84 12.95
C GLN A 103 21.79 -7.14 12.94
N VAL A 104 20.62 -7.18 13.58
CA VAL A 104 19.74 -8.35 13.57
C VAL A 104 19.17 -8.57 12.17
N VAL A 105 18.55 -7.54 11.59
CA VAL A 105 17.97 -7.61 10.23
C VAL A 105 19.05 -7.92 9.20
N ARG A 106 20.23 -7.28 9.31
CA ARG A 106 21.37 -7.55 8.43
C ARG A 106 21.85 -9.00 8.55
N GLY A 107 21.93 -9.55 9.76
CA GLY A 107 22.31 -10.94 9.98
C GLY A 107 21.32 -11.92 9.36
N VAL A 108 20.02 -11.70 9.56
CA VAL A 108 18.95 -12.53 8.95
C VAL A 108 19.02 -12.46 7.43
N ALA A 109 19.06 -11.26 6.85
CA ALA A 109 19.15 -11.05 5.41
C ALA A 109 20.41 -11.71 4.83
N ALA A 110 21.58 -11.51 5.44
CA ALA A 110 22.84 -12.09 4.97
C ALA A 110 22.84 -13.62 5.05
N GLY A 111 22.26 -14.20 6.10
CA GLY A 111 22.09 -15.65 6.22
C GLY A 111 21.24 -16.21 5.09
N MET A 112 20.06 -15.62 4.85
CA MET A 112 19.16 -16.05 3.78
C MET A 112 19.80 -15.93 2.39
N VAL A 113 20.55 -14.87 2.11
CA VAL A 113 21.32 -14.76 0.85
C VAL A 113 22.39 -15.85 0.77
N THR A 114 23.11 -16.13 1.86
CA THR A 114 24.16 -17.15 1.88
C THR A 114 23.60 -18.54 1.56
N ASP A 115 22.44 -18.87 2.13
CA ASP A 115 21.76 -20.15 1.89
C ASP A 115 21.31 -20.27 0.43
N LEU A 116 20.72 -19.20 -0.13
CA LEU A 116 20.30 -19.13 -1.53
C LEU A 116 21.48 -19.32 -2.50
N VAL A 117 22.61 -18.65 -2.23
CA VAL A 117 23.82 -18.77 -3.05
C VAL A 117 24.41 -20.18 -2.94
N SER A 118 24.45 -20.75 -1.74
CA SER A 118 24.99 -22.09 -1.50
C SER A 118 24.17 -23.18 -2.18
N ALA A 119 22.87 -22.97 -2.35
CA ALA A 119 21.98 -23.84 -3.13
C ALA A 119 22.18 -23.72 -4.66
N GLY A 120 23.01 -22.78 -5.13
CA GLY A 120 23.22 -22.49 -6.55
C GLY A 120 22.18 -21.53 -7.14
N GLY A 121 21.37 -20.87 -6.30
CA GLY A 121 20.29 -19.97 -6.69
C GLY A 121 18.93 -20.42 -6.16
N GLY A 122 17.88 -19.71 -6.56
CA GLY A 122 16.49 -20.01 -6.20
C GLY A 122 15.53 -18.92 -6.65
N ASP A 123 14.29 -19.01 -6.18
CA ASP A 123 13.24 -18.02 -6.45
C ASP A 123 13.34 -16.90 -5.42
N LEU A 124 13.84 -15.73 -5.82
CA LEU A 124 14.05 -14.61 -4.90
C LEU A 124 12.76 -14.15 -4.21
N ALA A 125 11.59 -14.29 -4.85
CA ALA A 125 10.34 -13.91 -4.21
C ALA A 125 10.02 -14.86 -3.05
N ARG A 126 10.01 -16.16 -3.34
CA ARG A 126 9.64 -17.22 -2.39
C ARG A 126 10.69 -17.48 -1.32
N ASP A 127 11.95 -17.52 -1.73
CA ASP A 127 13.05 -18.03 -0.91
C ASP A 127 13.76 -16.89 -0.16
N TYR A 128 13.47 -15.62 -0.50
CA TYR A 128 14.06 -14.45 0.16
C TYR A 128 13.05 -13.38 0.56
N ALA A 129 12.31 -12.81 -0.39
CA ALA A 129 11.50 -11.61 -0.14
C ALA A 129 10.29 -11.85 0.78
N TYR A 130 9.53 -12.93 0.59
CA TYR A 130 8.42 -13.31 1.46
C TYR A 130 8.83 -13.75 2.87
N PRO A 131 9.88 -14.57 3.06
CA PRO A 131 10.29 -15.02 4.39
C PRO A 131 11.10 -14.00 5.20
N LEU A 132 11.64 -12.94 4.58
CA LEU A 132 12.37 -11.89 5.29
C LEU A 132 11.38 -11.14 6.23
N PRO A 133 11.65 -11.09 7.56
CA PRO A 133 10.74 -10.53 8.55
C PRO A 133 10.67 -8.99 8.55
#